data_AF-A0A8S3EU15-F1
#
_entry.id   AF-A0A8S3EU15-F1
#
_cell.length_a   1.000
_cell.length_b   1.000
_cell.length_c   1.000
_cell.angle_alpha   90.00
_cell.angle_beta   90.00
_cell.angle_gamma   90.00
#
_symmetry.space_group_name_H-M   'P 1'
#
loop_
_entity.id
_entity.type
_entity.pdbx_description
1 polymer ?
#
loop_
_entity_poly.entity_id
_entity_poly.type
_entity_poly.pdbx_seq_one_letter_code
_entity_poly.pdbx_strand_id
1 'polypeptide(L)'
;QCKFILAGVSILLSLVVGINIGVIVYNRKSKSSTIEIQAYKILENNPLIDGHNDLAILIRENFQNKTNDLDLYNMAQYHLVEYTPSPTDITRLRQRQVGGQVYFCFHVLITLKTLYCSINFEYSDVFQLAKTAEEVRQAFNAKRIVSLLNIGGGQAIEGSFSILRLFYQMVDLSHVSTQTTIDPLNISQSPVIFSHSAAYSLCNHTRNVQDDVLELVKRNHGIVMVTFAPYFIKCHSEDPAAIADDAAHINYIRNIAGIENVGIGSD
;
A
#
# COMPACT_ATOMS: atom_id res chain seq x y z
N GLN A 1 45.69 -32.30 33.51
CA GLN A 1 44.27 -32.64 33.79
C GLN A 1 43.34 -31.43 33.69
N CYS A 2 43.65 -30.26 34.26
CA CYS A 2 42.79 -29.05 34.17
C CYS A 2 42.41 -28.58 32.74
N LYS A 3 43.33 -28.63 31.76
CA LYS A 3 43.05 -28.17 30.38
C LYS A 3 42.00 -29.01 29.63
N PHE A 4 41.90 -30.31 29.92
CA PHE A 4 40.92 -31.19 29.28
C PHE A 4 39.50 -31.00 29.84
N ILE A 5 39.40 -30.70 31.14
CA ILE A 5 38.11 -30.40 31.80
C ILE A 5 37.55 -29.08 31.28
N LEU A 6 38.40 -28.03 31.18
CA LEU A 6 38.01 -26.74 30.61
C LEU A 6 37.55 -26.85 29.14
N ALA A 7 38.24 -27.63 28.32
CA ALA A 7 37.84 -27.86 26.92
C ALA A 7 36.48 -28.59 26.83
N GLY A 8 36.27 -29.62 27.67
CA GLY A 8 35.01 -30.37 27.72
C GLY A 8 33.83 -29.51 28.17
N VAL A 9 34.01 -28.64 29.17
CA VAL A 9 32.98 -27.71 29.65
C VAL A 9 32.63 -26.68 28.58
N SER A 10 33.62 -26.11 27.88
CA SER A 10 33.38 -25.16 26.78
C SER A 10 32.62 -25.78 25.62
N ILE A 11 32.94 -27.01 25.22
CA ILE A 11 32.21 -27.73 24.17
C ILE A 11 30.76 -27.98 24.59
N LEU A 12 30.53 -28.40 25.85
CA LEU A 12 29.18 -28.63 26.36
C LEU A 12 28.36 -27.33 26.38
N LEU A 13 28.95 -26.22 26.85
CA LEU A 13 28.30 -24.92 26.87
C LEU A 13 27.92 -24.47 25.45
N SER A 14 28.82 -24.67 24.49
CA SER A 14 28.62 -24.30 23.08
C SER A 14 27.47 -25.09 22.45
N LEU A 15 27.39 -26.40 22.74
CA LEU A 15 26.29 -27.26 22.30
C LEU A 15 24.95 -26.85 22.92
N VAL A 16 24.91 -26.56 24.22
CA VAL A 16 23.69 -26.11 24.91
C VAL A 16 23.21 -24.78 24.34
N VAL A 17 24.11 -23.81 24.12
CA VAL A 17 23.77 -22.53 23.49
C VAL A 17 23.27 -22.75 22.06
N GLY A 18 23.94 -23.58 21.26
CA GLY A 18 23.53 -23.91 19.89
C GLY A 18 22.15 -24.56 19.81
N ILE A 19 21.84 -25.51 20.70
CA ILE A 19 20.51 -26.16 20.78
C ILE A 19 19.45 -25.14 21.18
N ASN A 20 19.70 -24.31 22.19
CA ASN A 20 18.73 -23.29 22.62
C ASN A 20 18.44 -22.26 21.52
N ILE A 21 19.47 -21.78 20.83
CA ILE A 21 19.31 -20.89 19.67
C ILE A 21 18.52 -21.61 18.55
N GLY A 22 18.86 -22.86 18.26
CA GLY A 22 18.16 -23.67 17.25
C GLY A 22 16.67 -23.85 17.56
N VAL A 23 16.31 -24.13 18.82
CA VAL A 23 14.92 -24.24 19.27
C VAL A 23 14.19 -22.89 19.17
N ILE A 24 14.83 -21.78 19.56
CA ILE A 24 14.24 -20.44 19.45
C ILE A 24 13.97 -20.08 17.98
N VAL A 25 14.94 -20.32 17.10
CA VAL A 25 14.80 -20.07 15.65
C VAL A 25 13.72 -20.96 15.04
N TYR A 26 13.69 -22.25 15.39
CA TYR A 26 12.66 -23.19 14.93
C TYR A 26 11.25 -22.75 15.37
N ASN A 27 11.09 -22.42 16.66
CA ASN A 27 9.80 -21.97 17.20
C ASN A 27 9.34 -20.65 16.57
N ARG A 28 10.26 -19.70 16.34
CA ARG A 28 9.95 -18.46 15.62
C ARG A 28 9.49 -18.73 14.18
N LYS A 29 10.21 -19.60 13.45
CA LYS A 29 9.86 -19.97 12.07
C LYS A 29 8.51 -20.67 11.99
N SER A 30 8.24 -21.62 12.90
CA SER A 30 6.96 -22.33 13.01
C SER A 30 5.79 -21.42 13.37
N LYS A 31 6.00 -20.47 14.29
CA LYS A 31 5.00 -19.45 14.63
C LYS A 31 4.74 -18.51 13.45
N SER A 32 5.80 -18.07 12.77
CA SER A 32 5.70 -17.25 11.54
C SER A 32 4.90 -17.95 10.46
N SER A 33 5.18 -19.23 10.18
CA SER A 33 4.41 -19.99 9.19
C SER A 33 2.94 -20.17 9.56
N THR A 34 2.62 -20.25 10.85
CA THR A 34 1.23 -20.34 11.31
C THR A 34 0.46 -19.03 11.09
N ILE A 35 1.09 -17.90 11.42
CA ILE A 35 0.50 -16.57 11.22
C ILE A 35 0.35 -16.28 9.72
N GLU A 36 1.35 -16.63 8.92
CA GLU A 36 1.33 -16.44 7.47
C GLU A 36 0.19 -17.25 6.82
N ILE A 37 0.02 -18.52 7.19
CA ILE A 37 -1.13 -19.33 6.74
C ILE A 37 -2.46 -18.69 7.15
N GLN A 38 -2.55 -18.15 8.37
CA GLN A 38 -3.76 -17.46 8.82
C GLN A 38 -4.02 -16.19 7.99
N ALA A 39 -2.98 -15.41 7.68
CA ALA A 39 -3.09 -14.22 6.84
C ALA A 39 -3.60 -14.58 5.44
N TYR A 40 -3.03 -15.60 4.78
CA TYR A 40 -3.50 -16.07 3.48
C TYR A 40 -4.98 -16.52 3.52
N LYS A 41 -5.41 -17.26 4.56
CA LYS A 41 -6.83 -17.64 4.72
C LYS A 41 -7.78 -16.45 4.86
N ILE A 42 -7.34 -15.39 5.53
CA ILE A 42 -8.12 -14.15 5.64
C ILE A 42 -8.23 -13.51 4.26
N LEU A 43 -7.12 -13.37 3.55
CA LEU A 43 -7.06 -12.74 2.23
C LEU A 43 -7.79 -13.53 1.13
N GLU A 44 -7.90 -14.86 1.24
CA GLU A 44 -8.70 -15.69 0.32
C GLU A 44 -10.15 -15.24 0.22
N ASN A 45 -10.73 -14.79 1.33
CA ASN A 45 -12.13 -14.35 1.40
C ASN A 45 -12.27 -12.82 1.50
N ASN A 46 -11.17 -12.10 1.73
CA ASN A 46 -11.12 -10.65 1.88
C ASN A 46 -9.96 -10.11 1.03
N PRO A 47 -10.11 -10.07 -0.30
CA PRO A 47 -9.04 -9.61 -1.18
C PRO A 47 -8.61 -8.19 -0.83
N LEU A 48 -7.30 -7.96 -0.69
CA LEU A 48 -6.76 -6.66 -0.31
C LEU A 48 -6.95 -5.65 -1.45
N ILE A 49 -7.38 -4.43 -1.14
CA ILE A 49 -7.31 -3.29 -2.05
C ILE A 49 -6.21 -2.37 -1.54
N ASP A 50 -5.19 -2.16 -2.37
CA ASP A 50 -4.18 -1.13 -2.13
C ASP A 50 -4.68 0.23 -2.64
N GLY A 51 -4.61 1.23 -1.76
CA GLY A 51 -5.12 2.58 -1.97
C GLY A 51 -4.33 3.46 -2.93
N HIS A 52 -3.09 3.10 -3.28
CA HIS A 52 -2.26 3.92 -4.15
C HIS A 52 -1.10 3.13 -4.76
N ASN A 53 -1.03 3.12 -6.09
CA ASN A 53 0.04 2.45 -6.83
C ASN A 53 0.49 3.25 -8.06
N ASP A 54 1.80 3.49 -8.15
CA ASP A 54 2.43 4.31 -9.21
C ASP A 54 2.82 3.54 -10.47
N LEU A 55 2.37 2.28 -10.65
CA LEU A 55 2.70 1.47 -11.85
C LEU A 55 2.36 2.20 -13.16
N ALA A 56 1.27 2.99 -13.20
CA ALA A 56 0.90 3.75 -14.38
C ALA A 56 1.94 4.84 -14.74
N ILE A 57 2.56 5.47 -13.73
CA ILE A 57 3.67 6.40 -13.93
C ILE A 57 4.90 5.65 -14.43
N LEU A 58 5.19 4.49 -13.83
CA LEU A 58 6.35 3.68 -14.21
C LEU A 58 6.29 3.28 -15.68
N ILE A 59 5.13 2.79 -16.14
CA ILE A 59 4.91 2.41 -17.53
C ILE A 59 5.09 3.62 -18.46
N ARG A 60 4.58 4.80 -18.06
CA ARG A 60 4.76 6.02 -18.84
C ARG A 60 6.24 6.37 -19.01
N GLU A 61 7.01 6.41 -17.92
CA GLU A 61 8.42 6.80 -17.95
C GLU A 61 9.29 5.81 -18.74
N ASN A 62 9.05 4.51 -18.57
CA ASN A 62 9.90 3.47 -19.18
C ASN A 62 9.51 3.14 -20.63
N PHE A 63 8.24 3.26 -20.99
CA PHE A 63 7.72 2.81 -22.30
C PHE A 63 7.17 3.94 -23.16
N GLN A 64 7.14 5.19 -22.68
CA GLN A 64 6.53 6.31 -23.38
C GLN A 64 5.06 6.02 -23.80
N ASN A 65 4.35 5.20 -23.01
CA ASN A 65 3.00 4.69 -23.28
C ASN A 65 2.86 3.84 -24.56
N LYS A 66 3.95 3.24 -25.05
CA LYS A 66 3.95 2.21 -26.09
C LYS A 66 3.84 0.85 -25.40
N THR A 67 2.63 0.31 -25.31
CA THR A 67 2.39 -0.88 -24.48
C THR A 67 2.45 -2.21 -25.22
N ASN A 68 2.72 -2.16 -26.53
CA ASN A 68 2.88 -3.38 -27.33
C ASN A 68 4.00 -4.31 -26.83
N ASP A 69 5.01 -3.77 -26.13
CA ASP A 69 6.14 -4.51 -25.55
C ASP A 69 6.08 -4.59 -24.01
N LEU A 70 4.96 -4.16 -23.40
CA LEU A 70 4.79 -4.20 -21.95
C LEU A 70 4.57 -5.66 -21.52
N ASP A 71 5.45 -6.19 -20.68
CA ASP A 71 5.26 -7.47 -20.02
C ASP A 71 4.99 -7.27 -18.51
N LEU A 72 3.71 -7.22 -18.14
CA LEU A 72 3.29 -7.09 -16.75
C LEU A 72 3.62 -8.31 -15.87
N TYR A 73 4.19 -9.40 -16.41
CA TYR A 73 4.75 -10.49 -15.61
C TYR A 73 6.22 -10.24 -15.21
N ASN A 74 6.92 -9.36 -15.92
CA ASN A 74 8.35 -9.10 -15.72
C ASN A 74 8.65 -7.59 -15.62
N MET A 75 8.16 -6.98 -14.54
CA MET A 75 8.35 -5.55 -14.29
C MET A 75 9.56 -5.21 -13.42
N ALA A 76 10.20 -6.20 -12.79
CA ALA A 76 11.32 -5.99 -11.86
C ALA A 76 12.57 -5.35 -12.49
N GLN A 77 12.68 -5.34 -13.82
CA GLN A 77 13.77 -4.67 -14.53
C GLN A 77 13.57 -3.15 -14.71
N TYR A 78 12.34 -2.65 -14.55
CA TYR A 78 12.00 -1.25 -14.76
C TYR A 78 12.00 -0.48 -13.45
N HIS A 79 12.34 0.80 -13.52
CA HIS A 79 12.60 1.63 -12.35
C HIS A 79 11.84 2.96 -12.46
N LEU A 80 11.26 3.43 -11.36
CA LEU A 80 10.63 4.76 -11.26
C LEU A 80 11.65 5.86 -10.90
N VAL A 81 12.63 5.48 -10.08
CA VAL A 81 13.78 6.28 -9.65
C VAL A 81 15.03 5.43 -9.81
N GLU A 82 16.20 6.06 -9.90
CA GLU A 82 17.48 5.50 -10.38
C GLU A 82 17.91 4.15 -9.74
N TYR A 83 17.30 3.71 -8.62
CA TYR A 83 17.69 2.50 -7.91
C TYR A 83 16.55 1.62 -7.35
N THR A 84 15.27 1.90 -7.64
CA THR A 84 14.15 1.08 -7.11
C THR A 84 13.42 0.33 -8.23
N PRO A 85 13.61 -1.00 -8.36
CA PRO A 85 12.82 -1.86 -9.22
C PRO A 85 11.32 -1.69 -8.99
N SER A 86 10.51 -1.88 -10.03
CA SER A 86 9.05 -1.93 -9.87
C SER A 86 8.70 -2.94 -8.77
N PRO A 87 7.96 -2.55 -7.71
CA PRO A 87 7.45 -3.50 -6.72
C PRO A 87 6.24 -4.29 -7.26
N THR A 88 5.70 -3.92 -8.43
CA THR A 88 4.41 -4.40 -8.94
C THR A 88 4.57 -5.16 -10.26
N ASP A 89 4.13 -6.42 -10.27
CA ASP A 89 3.85 -7.24 -11.45
C ASP A 89 2.72 -8.25 -11.14
N ILE A 90 2.15 -8.87 -12.17
CA ILE A 90 1.04 -9.83 -12.03
C ILE A 90 1.44 -10.99 -11.11
N THR A 91 2.67 -11.50 -11.25
CA THR A 91 3.15 -12.64 -10.45
C THR A 91 3.11 -12.33 -8.96
N ARG A 92 3.66 -11.19 -8.55
CA ARG A 92 3.70 -10.73 -7.16
C ARG A 92 2.31 -10.38 -6.63
N LEU A 93 1.48 -9.70 -7.43
CA LEU A 93 0.10 -9.40 -7.03
C LEU A 93 -0.71 -10.67 -6.77
N ARG A 94 -0.58 -11.68 -7.63
CA ARG A 94 -1.25 -12.98 -7.46
C ARG A 94 -0.70 -13.76 -6.27
N GLN A 95 0.62 -13.83 -6.12
CA GLN A 95 1.25 -14.52 -4.99
C GLN A 95 0.87 -13.93 -3.63
N ARG A 96 0.59 -12.62 -3.57
CA ARG A 96 0.22 -11.91 -2.33
C ARG A 96 -1.28 -11.65 -2.19
N GLN A 97 -2.10 -12.26 -3.05
CA GLN A 97 -3.57 -12.16 -3.02
C GLN A 97 -4.10 -10.72 -3.00
N VAL A 98 -3.42 -9.82 -3.72
CA VAL A 98 -3.92 -8.47 -3.94
C VAL A 98 -5.13 -8.56 -4.84
N GLY A 99 -6.28 -8.12 -4.32
CA GLY A 99 -7.55 -8.13 -5.00
C GLY A 99 -7.81 -6.87 -5.81
N GLY A 100 -7.24 -5.74 -5.43
CA GLY A 100 -7.44 -4.48 -6.15
C GLY A 100 -6.30 -3.49 -5.94
N GLN A 101 -6.12 -2.61 -6.93
CA GLN A 101 -5.12 -1.56 -6.96
C GLN A 101 -5.80 -0.27 -7.37
N VAL A 102 -5.54 0.81 -6.63
CA VAL A 102 -5.90 2.17 -7.04
C VAL A 102 -4.70 2.80 -7.73
N TYR A 103 -4.78 2.95 -9.05
CA TYR A 103 -3.69 3.50 -9.83
C TYR A 103 -3.70 5.02 -9.78
N PHE A 104 -2.56 5.58 -9.38
CA PHE A 104 -2.38 7.02 -9.30
C PHE A 104 -2.16 7.62 -10.68
N CYS A 105 -2.83 8.75 -10.92
CA CYS A 105 -2.90 9.37 -12.21
C CYS A 105 -2.51 10.85 -12.13
N PHE A 106 -1.24 11.14 -12.39
CA PHE A 106 -0.73 12.51 -12.48
C PHE A 106 -1.05 13.18 -13.84
N HIS A 107 -1.14 12.39 -14.93
CA HIS A 107 -1.51 12.87 -16.26
C HIS A 107 -2.73 12.11 -16.80
N VAL A 108 -3.92 12.70 -16.65
CA VAL A 108 -5.23 12.06 -16.88
C VAL A 108 -5.32 11.26 -18.18
N LEU A 109 -5.13 11.90 -19.33
CA LEU A 109 -5.29 11.22 -20.63
C LEU A 109 -4.30 10.08 -20.83
N ILE A 110 -3.06 10.27 -20.37
CA ILE A 110 -1.99 9.30 -20.54
C ILE A 110 -2.25 8.08 -19.65
N THR A 111 -2.51 8.30 -18.36
CA THR A 111 -2.78 7.21 -17.42
C THR A 111 -4.06 6.46 -17.78
N LEU A 112 -5.11 7.15 -18.23
CA LEU A 112 -6.31 6.50 -18.73
C LEU A 112 -5.99 5.56 -19.90
N LYS A 113 -5.17 6.00 -20.86
CA LYS A 113 -4.76 5.13 -21.97
C LYS A 113 -4.04 3.88 -21.47
N THR A 114 -3.07 4.02 -20.58
CA THR A 114 -2.32 2.89 -20.00
C THR A 114 -3.24 1.94 -19.22
N LEU A 115 -4.13 2.48 -18.40
CA LEU A 115 -5.03 1.68 -17.57
C LEU A 115 -6.05 0.92 -18.42
N TYR A 116 -6.69 1.60 -19.38
CA TYR A 116 -7.72 1.01 -20.21
C TYR A 116 -7.14 0.07 -21.28
N CYS A 117 -6.20 0.54 -22.09
CA CYS A 117 -5.74 -0.21 -23.26
C CYS A 117 -4.71 -1.29 -22.90
N SER A 118 -3.89 -1.05 -21.87
CA SER A 118 -2.75 -1.93 -21.60
C SER A 118 -3.07 -2.86 -20.45
N ILE A 119 -3.37 -2.33 -19.27
CA ILE A 119 -3.62 -3.18 -18.09
C ILE A 119 -4.94 -3.95 -18.24
N ASN A 120 -6.04 -3.27 -18.52
CA ASN A 120 -7.37 -3.91 -18.46
C ASN A 120 -7.82 -4.57 -19.76
N PHE A 121 -7.30 -4.16 -20.91
CA PHE A 121 -7.67 -4.76 -22.20
C PHE A 121 -6.72 -5.91 -22.58
N GLU A 122 -5.40 -5.70 -22.58
CA GLU A 122 -4.44 -6.77 -22.93
C GLU A 122 -4.43 -7.90 -21.89
N TYR A 123 -4.61 -7.58 -20.60
CA TYR A 123 -4.66 -8.55 -19.50
C TYR A 123 -6.06 -8.66 -18.88
N SER A 124 -7.10 -8.66 -19.71
CA SER A 124 -8.52 -8.68 -19.28
C SER A 124 -8.95 -9.95 -18.51
N ASP A 125 -8.18 -11.03 -18.62
CA ASP A 125 -8.29 -12.26 -17.83
C ASP A 125 -7.74 -12.09 -16.41
N VAL A 126 -6.81 -11.14 -16.22
CA VAL A 126 -6.19 -10.84 -14.92
C VAL A 126 -6.87 -9.65 -14.24
N PHE A 127 -7.10 -8.55 -14.96
CA PHE A 127 -7.59 -7.29 -14.41
C PHE A 127 -9.02 -6.95 -14.82
N GLN A 128 -9.70 -6.16 -14.00
CA GLN A 128 -10.98 -5.57 -14.33
C GLN A 128 -11.06 -4.14 -13.80
N LEU A 129 -11.36 -3.19 -14.69
CA LEU A 129 -11.64 -1.82 -14.30
C LEU A 129 -12.99 -1.76 -13.59
N ALA A 130 -13.02 -1.12 -12.42
CA ALA A 130 -14.24 -0.84 -11.69
C ALA A 130 -14.41 0.67 -11.46
N LYS A 131 -15.65 1.11 -11.50
CA LYS A 131 -16.11 2.47 -11.21
C LYS A 131 -17.10 2.51 -10.06
N THR A 132 -17.57 1.34 -9.61
CA THR A 132 -18.53 1.19 -8.51
C THR A 132 -18.13 0.04 -7.59
N ALA A 133 -18.59 0.08 -6.34
CA ALA A 133 -18.36 -1.01 -5.39
C ALA A 133 -18.97 -2.36 -5.84
N GLU A 134 -20.01 -2.32 -6.67
CA GLU A 134 -20.61 -3.54 -7.22
C GLU A 134 -19.70 -4.18 -8.29
N GLU A 135 -19.12 -3.38 -9.18
CA GLU A 135 -18.13 -3.87 -10.14
C GLU A 135 -16.88 -4.43 -9.44
N VAL A 136 -16.47 -3.86 -8.30
CA VAL A 136 -15.40 -4.40 -7.45
C VAL A 136 -15.76 -5.82 -6.97
N ARG A 137 -16.97 -6.01 -6.42
CA ARG A 137 -17.41 -7.34 -5.96
C ARG A 137 -17.50 -8.35 -7.09
N GLN A 138 -17.96 -7.92 -8.27
CA GLN A 138 -18.01 -8.78 -9.46
C GLN A 138 -16.62 -9.23 -9.89
N ALA A 139 -15.63 -8.34 -9.87
CA ALA A 139 -14.25 -8.68 -10.18
C ALA A 139 -13.67 -9.68 -9.18
N PHE A 140 -13.92 -9.48 -7.87
CA PHE A 140 -13.48 -10.43 -6.83
C PHE A 140 -14.10 -11.81 -7.03
N ASN A 141 -15.40 -11.88 -7.33
CA ASN A 141 -16.09 -13.13 -7.65
C ASN A 141 -15.51 -13.81 -8.91
N ALA A 142 -15.10 -13.02 -9.90
CA ALA A 142 -14.41 -13.49 -11.10
C ALA A 142 -12.91 -13.78 -10.89
N LYS A 143 -12.40 -13.62 -9.65
CA LYS A 143 -10.97 -13.75 -9.31
C LYS A 143 -10.06 -12.85 -10.15
N ARG A 144 -10.57 -11.67 -10.55
CA ARG A 144 -9.79 -10.62 -11.23
C ARG A 144 -9.30 -9.59 -10.24
N ILE A 145 -8.14 -9.02 -10.53
CA ILE A 145 -7.57 -7.90 -9.79
C ILE A 145 -8.28 -6.63 -10.26
N VAL A 146 -8.94 -5.95 -9.34
CA VAL A 146 -9.64 -4.71 -9.63
C VAL A 146 -8.63 -3.61 -9.93
N SER A 147 -8.86 -2.90 -11.02
CA SER A 147 -8.25 -1.62 -11.30
C SER A 147 -9.21 -0.50 -10.89
N LEU A 148 -8.77 0.38 -10.01
CA LEU A 148 -9.43 1.65 -9.68
C LEU A 148 -8.54 2.81 -10.14
N LEU A 149 -9.15 3.96 -10.39
CA LEU A 149 -8.43 5.16 -10.82
C LEU A 149 -8.53 6.24 -9.73
N ASN A 150 -7.39 6.80 -9.35
CA ASN A 150 -7.32 8.01 -8.53
C ASN A 150 -6.59 9.12 -9.29
N ILE A 151 -7.23 10.27 -9.48
CA ILE A 151 -6.62 11.42 -10.16
C ILE A 151 -5.85 12.25 -9.15
N GLY A 152 -4.54 12.26 -9.33
CA GLY A 152 -3.61 13.03 -8.52
C GLY A 152 -3.55 14.48 -8.94
N GLY A 153 -3.86 15.37 -8.00
CA GLY A 153 -3.66 16.81 -8.16
C GLY A 153 -4.87 17.55 -8.78
N GLY A 154 -5.30 18.61 -8.11
CA GLY A 154 -6.40 19.47 -8.57
C GLY A 154 -6.12 20.22 -9.86
N GLN A 155 -4.87 20.25 -10.33
CA GLN A 155 -4.50 20.83 -11.62
C GLN A 155 -5.17 20.09 -12.78
N ALA A 156 -5.49 18.81 -12.61
CA ALA A 156 -6.15 17.98 -13.62
C ALA A 156 -7.54 18.51 -14.06
N ILE A 157 -8.20 19.32 -13.23
CA ILE A 157 -9.48 19.94 -13.59
C ILE A 157 -9.34 21.32 -14.24
N GLU A 158 -8.12 21.86 -14.33
CA GLU A 158 -7.82 23.17 -14.95
C GLU A 158 -8.75 24.31 -14.48
N GLY A 159 -9.14 24.30 -13.20
CA GLY A 159 -10.07 25.29 -12.63
C GLY A 159 -11.53 25.17 -13.12
N SER A 160 -11.89 24.08 -13.80
CA SER A 160 -13.21 23.85 -14.39
C SER A 160 -14.03 22.85 -13.58
N PHE A 161 -15.11 23.32 -12.97
CA PHE A 161 -16.11 22.45 -12.33
C PHE A 161 -16.79 21.49 -13.30
N SER A 162 -16.81 21.82 -14.59
CA SER A 162 -17.33 20.91 -15.63
C SER A 162 -16.46 19.67 -15.77
N ILE A 163 -15.14 19.83 -15.70
CA ILE A 163 -14.19 18.70 -15.73
C ILE A 163 -14.29 17.91 -14.43
N LEU A 164 -14.40 18.59 -13.28
CA LEU A 164 -14.59 17.92 -11.98
C LEU A 164 -15.78 16.94 -12.00
N ARG A 165 -16.92 17.33 -12.59
CA ARG A 165 -18.10 16.45 -12.70
C ARG A 165 -17.87 15.17 -13.51
N LEU A 166 -16.84 15.12 -14.35
CA LEU A 166 -16.49 13.91 -15.11
C LEU A 166 -15.71 12.89 -14.27
N PHE A 167 -14.97 13.35 -13.26
CA PHE A 167 -14.03 12.53 -12.49
C PHE A 167 -14.44 12.29 -11.04
N TYR A 168 -15.26 13.18 -10.49
CA TYR A 168 -15.52 13.25 -9.06
C TYR A 168 -16.45 12.15 -8.58
N GLN A 169 -15.90 11.23 -7.78
CA GLN A 169 -16.68 10.28 -6.97
C GLN A 169 -16.30 10.34 -5.49
N MET A 170 -15.00 10.50 -5.18
CA MET A 170 -14.45 10.49 -3.82
C MET A 170 -13.34 11.54 -3.70
N VAL A 171 -13.21 12.16 -2.52
CA VAL A 171 -12.17 13.17 -2.23
C VAL A 171 -10.97 12.48 -1.60
N ASP A 172 -9.80 12.59 -2.22
CA ASP A 172 -8.53 12.20 -1.63
C ASP A 172 -7.78 13.41 -1.06
N LEU A 173 -7.41 13.34 0.21
CA LEU A 173 -6.73 14.40 0.96
C LEU A 173 -5.23 14.11 1.17
N SER A 174 -4.68 13.06 0.56
CA SER A 174 -3.22 12.88 0.54
C SER A 174 -2.55 14.05 -0.20
N HIS A 175 -1.34 14.44 0.23
CA HIS A 175 -0.54 15.60 -0.25
C HIS A 175 -1.02 17.00 0.12
N VAL A 176 -2.25 17.20 0.57
CA VAL A 176 -2.77 18.56 0.79
C VAL A 176 -2.28 19.15 2.11
N SER A 177 -2.38 20.48 2.25
CA SER A 177 -2.06 21.16 3.51
C SER A 177 -3.12 20.90 4.57
N THR A 178 -2.75 21.06 5.85
CA THR A 178 -3.66 20.81 6.98
C THR A 178 -5.00 21.55 6.86
N GLN A 179 -5.02 22.82 6.44
CA GLN A 179 -6.28 23.55 6.27
C GLN A 179 -7.13 22.95 5.14
N THR A 180 -6.51 22.62 4.00
CA THR A 180 -7.16 21.95 2.88
C THR A 180 -7.64 20.54 3.24
N THR A 181 -7.12 19.94 4.30
CA THR A 181 -7.63 18.69 4.87
C THR A 181 -8.85 18.92 5.75
N ILE A 182 -8.81 19.93 6.61
CA ILE A 182 -9.87 20.26 7.58
C ILE A 182 -11.14 20.75 6.88
N ASP A 183 -11.01 21.60 5.86
CA ASP A 183 -12.18 22.21 5.21
C ASP A 183 -13.11 21.15 4.58
N PRO A 184 -12.63 20.21 3.73
CA PRO A 184 -13.45 19.13 3.19
C PRO A 184 -14.03 18.21 4.26
N LEU A 185 -13.27 17.88 5.31
CA LEU A 185 -13.76 17.02 6.40
C LEU A 185 -14.95 17.64 7.15
N ASN A 186 -15.03 18.97 7.21
CA ASN A 186 -16.13 19.68 7.87
C ASN A 186 -17.37 19.88 6.99
N ILE A 187 -17.22 19.90 5.66
CA ILE A 187 -18.31 20.24 4.73
C ILE A 187 -18.80 19.05 3.88
N SER A 188 -17.96 18.02 3.70
CA SER A 188 -18.29 16.89 2.85
C SER A 188 -19.38 16.04 3.47
N GLN A 189 -20.42 15.76 2.68
CA GLN A 189 -21.49 14.83 3.06
C GLN A 189 -21.13 13.37 2.80
N SER A 190 -20.02 13.12 2.10
CA SER A 190 -19.50 11.79 1.81
C SER A 190 -18.18 11.55 2.55
N PRO A 191 -17.86 10.29 2.89
CA PRO A 191 -16.55 9.91 3.38
C PRO A 191 -15.42 10.36 2.45
N VAL A 192 -14.36 10.90 3.04
CA VAL A 192 -13.10 11.21 2.33
C VAL A 192 -12.09 10.08 2.50
N ILE A 193 -11.03 10.10 1.69
CA ILE A 193 -9.91 9.18 1.80
C ILE A 193 -8.60 9.92 1.96
N PHE A 194 -7.64 9.28 2.59
CA PHE A 194 -6.22 9.53 2.39
C PHE A 194 -5.67 8.27 1.74
N SER A 195 -5.48 8.29 0.42
CA SER A 195 -5.03 7.12 -0.35
C SER A 195 -3.67 6.55 0.06
N HIS A 196 -2.75 7.39 0.56
CA HIS A 196 -1.42 6.99 1.03
C HIS A 196 -0.84 8.09 1.95
N SER A 197 -1.04 7.93 3.27
CA SER A 197 -0.52 8.84 4.30
C SER A 197 -0.28 8.06 5.60
N ALA A 198 0.59 8.55 6.50
CA ALA A 198 0.90 7.89 7.77
C ALA A 198 0.51 8.78 8.98
N ALA A 199 0.69 8.27 10.21
CA ALA A 199 0.47 9.04 11.44
C ALA A 199 1.57 10.06 11.74
N TYR A 200 1.20 11.33 11.95
CA TYR A 200 2.15 12.42 12.23
C TYR A 200 2.86 12.26 13.58
N SER A 201 2.14 11.77 14.59
CA SER A 201 2.68 11.62 15.96
C SER A 201 3.77 10.56 16.08
N LEU A 202 3.85 9.62 15.12
CA LEU A 202 4.93 8.63 15.05
C LEU A 202 6.10 9.10 14.17
N CYS A 203 5.79 9.80 13.07
CA CYS A 203 6.76 10.46 12.21
C CYS A 203 6.23 11.85 11.83
N ASN A 204 6.87 12.89 12.36
CA ASN A 204 6.48 14.30 12.29
C ASN A 204 6.71 14.95 10.91
N HIS A 205 6.36 14.24 9.84
CA HIS A 205 6.48 14.70 8.47
C HIS A 205 5.18 15.40 8.01
N THR A 206 5.27 16.50 7.26
CA THR A 206 4.09 17.30 6.84
C THR A 206 3.10 16.54 5.95
N ARG A 207 3.53 15.45 5.31
CA ARG A 207 2.64 14.51 4.57
C ARG A 207 1.78 13.62 5.47
N ASN A 208 2.10 13.50 6.75
CA ASN A 208 1.41 12.63 7.68
C ASN A 208 0.24 13.35 8.38
N VAL A 209 -0.76 12.57 8.75
CA VAL A 209 -2.04 13.03 9.29
C VAL A 209 -1.93 13.32 10.79
N GLN A 210 -2.32 14.53 11.21
CA GLN A 210 -2.32 14.95 12.61
C GLN A 210 -3.48 14.33 13.40
N ASP A 211 -3.34 14.20 14.72
CA ASP A 211 -4.32 13.53 15.58
C ASP A 211 -5.71 14.22 15.57
N ASP A 212 -5.73 15.55 15.52
CA ASP A 212 -6.96 16.32 15.41
C ASP A 212 -7.69 16.05 14.08
N VAL A 213 -6.94 15.88 12.99
CA VAL A 213 -7.48 15.45 11.70
C VAL A 213 -7.98 14.00 11.77
N LEU A 214 -7.29 13.08 12.46
CA LEU A 214 -7.75 11.71 12.63
C LEU A 214 -9.12 11.62 13.36
N GLU A 215 -9.35 12.50 14.33
CA GLU A 215 -10.67 12.62 14.98
C GLU A 215 -11.75 13.17 14.04
N LEU A 216 -11.39 14.04 13.10
CA LEU A 216 -12.31 14.49 12.05
C LEU A 216 -12.62 13.37 11.04
N VAL A 217 -11.61 12.57 10.66
CA VAL A 217 -11.79 11.41 9.76
C VAL A 217 -12.82 10.44 10.35
N LYS A 218 -12.72 10.15 11.64
CA LYS A 218 -13.68 9.31 12.37
C LYS A 218 -15.11 9.83 12.26
N ARG A 219 -15.32 11.13 12.48
CA ARG A 219 -16.64 11.78 12.40
C ARG A 219 -17.20 11.79 10.98
N ASN A 220 -16.33 11.97 9.98
CA ASN A 220 -16.70 11.94 8.57
C ASN A 220 -16.90 10.51 8.04
N HIS A 221 -16.51 9.48 8.81
CA HIS A 221 -16.45 8.08 8.39
C HIS A 221 -15.48 7.82 7.21
N GLY A 222 -14.47 8.68 7.06
CA GLY A 222 -13.42 8.55 6.06
C GLY A 222 -12.39 7.47 6.40
N ILE A 223 -11.41 7.24 5.54
CA ILE A 223 -10.37 6.23 5.75
C ILE A 223 -8.98 6.79 5.50
N VAL A 224 -8.02 6.44 6.35
CA VAL A 224 -6.59 6.67 6.12
C VAL A 224 -5.93 5.39 5.70
N MET A 225 -5.45 5.33 4.45
CA MET A 225 -4.73 4.21 3.89
C MET A 225 -3.24 4.43 4.10
N VAL A 226 -2.62 3.55 4.90
CA VAL A 226 -1.25 3.74 5.39
C VAL A 226 -0.24 3.43 4.29
N THR A 227 0.64 4.39 4.02
CA THR A 227 1.80 4.25 3.12
C THR A 227 2.91 3.44 3.75
N PHE A 228 3.69 2.75 2.92
CA PHE A 228 4.90 2.02 3.31
C PHE A 228 6.18 2.71 2.83
N ALA A 229 6.08 3.94 2.30
CA ALA A 229 7.23 4.75 1.94
C ALA A 229 8.08 5.03 3.20
N PRO A 230 9.34 4.53 3.27
CA PRO A 230 10.15 4.58 4.48
C PRO A 230 10.32 5.98 5.06
N TYR A 231 10.39 6.99 4.18
CA TYR A 231 10.55 8.39 4.55
C TYR A 231 9.34 8.95 5.32
N PHE A 232 8.13 8.42 5.11
CA PHE A 232 6.92 8.83 5.84
C PHE A 232 6.63 7.95 7.06
N ILE A 233 7.27 6.78 7.16
CA ILE A 233 7.11 5.85 8.29
C ILE A 233 8.14 6.13 9.38
N LYS A 234 9.41 6.33 9.02
CA LYS A 234 10.50 6.59 9.99
C LYS A 234 11.12 7.98 9.88
N CYS A 235 10.56 8.88 9.08
CA CYS A 235 11.08 10.23 8.91
C CYS A 235 12.57 10.19 8.52
N HIS A 236 13.43 10.80 9.35
CA HIS A 236 14.86 10.90 9.14
C HIS A 236 15.67 9.90 9.98
N SER A 237 15.07 8.78 10.40
CA SER A 237 15.79 7.71 11.10
C SER A 237 16.88 7.11 10.21
N GLU A 238 18.06 6.86 10.78
CA GLU A 238 19.17 6.18 10.09
C GLU A 238 18.90 4.68 9.91
N ASP A 239 18.04 4.10 10.76
CA ASP A 239 17.68 2.69 10.72
C ASP A 239 16.62 2.44 9.63
N PRO A 240 16.79 1.42 8.76
CA PRO A 240 15.80 1.06 7.76
C PRO A 240 14.39 0.86 8.34
N ALA A 241 13.37 1.25 7.59
CA ALA A 241 11.98 0.95 7.94
C ALA A 241 11.71 -0.55 7.87
N ALA A 242 10.98 -1.06 8.87
CA ALA A 242 10.55 -2.45 8.94
C ALA A 242 9.03 -2.54 8.97
N ILE A 243 8.49 -3.73 8.66
CA ILE A 243 7.06 -4.03 8.69
C ILE A 243 6.41 -3.70 10.06
N ALA A 244 7.19 -3.77 11.14
CA ALA A 244 6.71 -3.41 12.47
C ALA A 244 6.39 -1.91 12.61
N ASP A 245 7.12 -1.05 11.88
CA ASP A 245 6.89 0.39 11.86
C ASP A 245 5.60 0.69 11.07
N ASP A 246 5.38 0.05 9.92
CA ASP A 246 4.14 0.14 9.15
C ASP A 246 2.93 -0.26 10.03
N ALA A 247 3.04 -1.40 10.72
CA ALA A 247 2.02 -1.88 11.65
C ALA A 247 1.80 -0.94 12.84
N ALA A 248 2.83 -0.22 13.30
CA ALA A 248 2.70 0.78 14.35
C ALA A 248 1.84 1.96 13.88
N HIS A 249 2.05 2.45 12.65
CA HIS A 249 1.21 3.50 12.06
C HIS A 249 -0.24 3.05 11.88
N ILE A 250 -0.48 1.84 11.38
CA ILE A 250 -1.83 1.26 11.25
C ILE A 250 -2.51 1.21 12.62
N ASN A 251 -1.84 0.69 13.65
CA ASN A 251 -2.43 0.58 14.98
C ASN A 251 -2.67 1.94 15.64
N TYR A 252 -1.77 2.91 15.41
CA TYR A 252 -1.92 4.26 15.94
C TYR A 252 -3.15 4.95 15.37
N ILE A 253 -3.32 4.93 14.04
CA ILE A 253 -4.50 5.47 13.36
C ILE A 253 -5.77 4.76 13.83
N ARG A 254 -5.75 3.43 13.87
CA ARG A 254 -6.87 2.62 14.39
C ARG A 254 -7.33 3.06 15.78
N ASN A 255 -6.39 3.37 16.68
CA ASN A 255 -6.71 3.72 18.07
C ASN A 255 -7.42 5.07 18.19
N ILE A 256 -7.13 6.01 17.29
CA ILE A 256 -7.74 7.35 17.28
C ILE A 256 -9.00 7.34 16.40
N ALA A 257 -8.81 7.08 15.10
CA ALA A 257 -9.85 7.18 14.09
C ALA A 257 -10.85 6.01 14.13
N GLY A 258 -10.42 4.82 14.55
CA GLY A 258 -11.25 3.62 14.60
C GLY A 258 -10.81 2.54 13.59
N ILE A 259 -11.26 1.30 13.81
CA ILE A 259 -10.90 0.15 12.96
C ILE A 259 -11.49 0.23 11.55
N GLU A 260 -12.64 0.89 11.39
CA GLU A 260 -13.30 1.10 10.08
C GLU A 260 -12.66 2.23 9.26
N ASN A 261 -11.72 2.97 9.86
CA ASN A 261 -11.15 4.21 9.31
C ASN A 261 -9.67 4.06 8.95
N VAL A 262 -9.16 2.83 8.84
CA VAL A 262 -7.77 2.53 8.49
C VAL A 262 -7.67 1.50 7.36
N GLY A 263 -6.74 1.72 6.43
CA GLY A 263 -6.46 0.83 5.29
C GLY A 263 -4.97 0.79 4.93
N ILE A 264 -4.65 0.27 3.75
CA ILE A 264 -3.28 0.15 3.21
C ILE A 264 -3.22 0.82 1.85
N GLY A 265 -2.23 1.69 1.62
CA GLY A 265 -1.96 2.29 0.32
C GLY A 265 -0.48 2.49 0.15
N SER A 266 0.20 1.48 -0.41
CA SER A 266 1.63 1.25 -0.19
C SER A 266 2.54 2.36 -0.65
N ASP A 267 2.15 3.09 -1.70
CA ASP A 267 2.99 4.04 -2.45
C ASP A 267 4.12 3.32 -3.22
#